data_AF-A0A922S960-F1
#
_entry.id   AF-A0A922S960-F1
#
_cell.length_a   1.000
_cell.length_b   1.000
_cell.length_c   1.000
_cell.angle_alpha   90.00
_cell.angle_beta   90.00
_cell.angle_gamma   90.00
#
_symmetry.space_group_name_H-M   'P 1'
#
loop_
_entity.id
_entity.type
_entity.pdbx_description
1 polymer ?
#
loop_
_entity_poly.entity_id
_entity_poly.type
_entity_poly.pdbx_seq_one_letter_code
_entity_poly.pdbx_strand_id
1 'polypeptide(L)'
;MNLRHLTKCLKKKRKNFKFVVCALVLWCVYDYLGVGDYLQASSFDNDFHYPLDVNVRELVNDVLTNQKLTVSSINYYPYSFLSNSGKCSNIEKIDLMIVVKSAMDHFGHRDTIRNTYGQEDIPGRTVKILFFLGVDGKSKSEVQRQIDKEMSEHRDIIQMDFIDYYYNNTIKTMMSFRWVYEHCSHADYYLFTDDDMYISVNNLLGYLHDREATRLAATSSPDAAGQLQSDLLFTGYVFRSAPQRFRFSKWRVSLEEYRWDRWPDYVTAGAYVVSNKAMRVMYIGSLFVKHFRFDDIYLGIVAKKVGITPEHCPHFYFYKKEFSRDAYENVIASHGYHDHDELIRVWYEMNSK
;
A
#
# COMPACT_ATOMS: atom_id res chain seq x y z
N MET A 1 8.69 -75.15 -3.44
CA MET A 1 8.07 -73.82 -3.20
C MET A 1 7.66 -73.22 -4.55
N ASN A 2 6.37 -72.92 -4.77
CA ASN A 2 5.78 -72.78 -6.11
C ASN A 2 6.07 -71.39 -6.74
N LEU A 3 6.84 -71.33 -7.84
CA LEU A 3 7.29 -70.10 -8.52
C LEU A 3 6.13 -69.14 -8.90
N ARG A 4 4.95 -69.69 -9.21
CA ARG A 4 3.73 -68.94 -9.51
C ARG A 4 3.17 -68.15 -8.31
N HIS A 5 3.36 -68.67 -7.09
CA HIS A 5 2.93 -68.00 -5.88
C HIS A 5 3.87 -66.84 -5.52
N LEU A 6 5.18 -67.01 -5.73
CA LEU A 6 6.19 -65.96 -5.52
C LEU A 6 5.99 -64.78 -6.47
N THR A 7 5.73 -65.05 -7.76
CA THR A 7 5.46 -64.01 -8.77
C THR A 7 4.15 -63.25 -8.53
N LYS A 8 3.07 -63.93 -8.09
CA LYS A 8 1.82 -63.25 -7.67
C LYS A 8 2.06 -62.35 -6.46
N CYS A 9 2.84 -62.81 -5.47
CA CYS A 9 3.17 -62.01 -4.29
C CYS A 9 4.03 -60.78 -4.64
N LEU A 10 5.04 -60.93 -5.51
CA LEU A 10 5.87 -59.83 -6.01
C LEU A 10 5.06 -58.81 -6.84
N LYS A 11 4.15 -59.27 -7.71
CA LYS A 11 3.24 -58.37 -8.46
C LYS A 11 2.31 -57.60 -7.51
N LYS A 12 1.77 -58.23 -6.46
CA LYS A 12 0.94 -57.57 -5.44
C LYS A 12 1.74 -56.54 -4.65
N LYS A 13 2.96 -56.87 -4.20
CA LYS A 13 3.87 -55.92 -3.54
C LYS A 13 4.23 -54.73 -4.44
N ARG A 14 4.53 -54.97 -5.72
CA ARG A 14 4.82 -53.90 -6.71
C ARG A 14 3.60 -53.01 -6.98
N LYS A 15 2.39 -53.58 -7.04
CA LYS A 15 1.14 -52.81 -7.19
C LYS A 15 0.87 -51.96 -5.95
N ASN A 16 1.06 -52.50 -4.76
CA ASN A 16 0.92 -51.76 -3.51
C ASN A 16 1.96 -50.63 -3.40
N PHE A 17 3.22 -50.90 -3.77
CA PHE A 17 4.27 -49.87 -3.82
C PHE A 17 3.91 -48.75 -4.81
N LYS A 18 3.44 -49.07 -6.01
CA LYS A 18 2.96 -48.06 -6.97
C LYS A 18 1.81 -47.24 -6.40
N PHE A 19 0.85 -47.87 -5.71
CA PHE A 19 -0.25 -47.15 -5.08
C PHE A 19 0.23 -46.18 -4.00
N VAL A 20 1.16 -46.62 -3.13
CA VAL A 20 1.76 -45.76 -2.10
C VAL A 20 2.49 -44.58 -2.74
N VAL A 21 3.29 -44.82 -3.78
CA VAL A 21 3.98 -43.75 -4.51
C VAL A 21 2.98 -42.77 -5.12
N CYS A 22 1.92 -43.25 -5.78
CA CYS A 22 0.87 -42.38 -6.32
C CYS A 22 0.18 -41.55 -5.24
N ALA A 23 -0.15 -42.16 -4.09
CA ALA A 23 -0.78 -41.45 -2.97
C ALA A 23 0.15 -40.37 -2.40
N LEU A 24 1.46 -40.67 -2.26
CA LEU A 24 2.46 -39.70 -1.81
C LEU A 24 2.60 -38.54 -2.81
N VAL A 25 2.66 -38.83 -4.12
CA VAL A 25 2.71 -37.79 -5.16
C VAL A 25 1.48 -36.90 -5.11
N LEU A 26 0.28 -37.48 -4.99
CA LEU A 26 -0.96 -36.72 -4.87
C LEU A 26 -0.97 -35.86 -3.61
N TRP A 27 -0.49 -36.38 -2.48
CA TRP A 27 -0.37 -35.62 -1.25
C TRP A 27 0.64 -34.47 -1.37
N CYS A 28 1.81 -34.71 -1.99
CA CYS A 28 2.79 -33.67 -2.27
C CYS A 28 2.22 -32.59 -3.19
N VAL A 29 1.46 -32.95 -4.22
CA VAL A 29 0.79 -31.97 -5.10
C VAL A 29 -0.27 -31.19 -4.33
N TYR A 30 -1.08 -31.85 -3.51
CA TYR A 30 -2.08 -31.22 -2.66
C TYR A 30 -1.46 -30.19 -1.70
N ASP A 31 -0.37 -30.55 -1.03
CA ASP A 31 0.36 -29.66 -0.12
C ASP A 31 1.05 -28.53 -0.89
N TYR A 32 1.75 -28.84 -1.99
CA TYR A 32 2.45 -27.86 -2.82
C TYR A 32 1.52 -26.80 -3.40
N LEU A 33 0.32 -27.20 -3.83
CA LEU A 33 -0.72 -26.30 -4.30
C LEU A 33 -1.48 -25.60 -3.16
N GLY A 34 -1.23 -25.95 -1.89
CA GLY A 34 -1.87 -25.34 -0.73
C GLY A 34 -3.37 -25.60 -0.64
N VAL A 35 -3.87 -26.70 -1.25
CA VAL A 35 -5.31 -26.98 -1.34
C VAL A 35 -5.94 -27.07 0.04
N GLY A 36 -5.24 -27.66 1.02
CA GLY A 36 -5.71 -27.74 2.40
C GLY A 36 -5.90 -26.38 3.06
N ASP A 37 -4.99 -25.44 2.80
CA ASP A 37 -5.07 -24.08 3.34
C ASP A 37 -6.31 -23.36 2.77
N TYR A 38 -6.64 -23.55 1.48
CA TYR A 38 -7.87 -22.99 0.88
C TYR A 38 -9.15 -23.61 1.45
N LEU A 39 -9.18 -24.93 1.64
CA LEU A 39 -10.36 -25.63 2.16
C LEU A 39 -10.64 -25.34 3.64
N GLN A 40 -9.61 -25.04 4.42
CA GLN A 40 -9.71 -24.76 5.85
C GLN A 40 -9.84 -23.28 6.18
N ALA A 41 -9.76 -22.39 5.17
CA ALA A 41 -9.91 -20.97 5.38
C ALA A 41 -11.30 -20.61 5.94
N SER A 42 -11.34 -19.69 6.89
CA SER A 42 -12.57 -19.18 7.48
C SER A 42 -13.26 -18.20 6.52
N SER A 43 -14.59 -18.15 6.54
CA SER A 43 -15.34 -17.21 5.71
C SER A 43 -15.11 -15.77 6.17
N PHE A 44 -14.60 -14.92 5.27
CA PHE A 44 -14.41 -13.50 5.54
C PHE A 44 -15.73 -12.80 5.87
N ASP A 45 -16.79 -13.00 5.09
CA ASP A 45 -18.05 -12.24 5.30
C ASP A 45 -18.73 -12.56 6.64
N ASN A 46 -18.59 -13.79 7.12
CA ASN A 46 -19.34 -14.27 8.27
C ASN A 46 -18.53 -14.23 9.58
N ASP A 47 -17.20 -14.26 9.51
CA ASP A 47 -16.34 -14.52 10.67
C ASP A 47 -15.08 -13.64 10.67
N PHE A 48 -15.06 -12.52 9.96
CA PHE A 48 -13.89 -11.63 9.99
C PHE A 48 -13.72 -10.94 11.34
N HIS A 49 -12.68 -11.33 12.08
CA HIS A 49 -12.27 -10.71 13.33
C HIS A 49 -10.73 -10.57 13.36
N TYR A 50 -10.21 -9.40 12.98
CA TYR A 50 -8.76 -9.18 12.95
C TYR A 50 -8.29 -8.49 14.24
N PRO A 51 -7.25 -9.00 14.92
CA PRO A 51 -6.78 -8.42 16.17
C PRO A 51 -6.35 -6.95 16.01
N LEU A 52 -6.57 -6.09 17.00
CA LEU A 52 -7.23 -6.38 18.27
C LEU A 52 -8.76 -6.44 18.13
N ASP A 53 -9.42 -7.38 18.80
CA ASP A 53 -10.87 -7.58 18.77
C ASP A 53 -11.63 -6.55 19.64
N VAL A 54 -11.47 -5.27 19.30
CA VAL A 54 -12.11 -4.11 19.91
C VAL A 54 -12.69 -3.18 18.84
N ASN A 55 -13.54 -2.25 19.26
CA ASN A 55 -14.03 -1.18 18.39
C ASN A 55 -12.93 -0.14 18.17
N VAL A 56 -12.11 -0.35 17.13
CA VAL A 56 -11.01 0.56 16.79
C VAL A 56 -11.52 1.96 16.43
N ARG A 57 -12.73 2.10 15.88
CA ARG A 57 -13.31 3.41 15.57
C ARG A 57 -13.55 4.25 16.84
N GLU A 58 -14.02 3.63 17.92
CA GLU A 58 -14.16 4.31 19.22
C GLU A 58 -12.79 4.72 19.77
N LEU A 59 -11.79 3.83 19.73
CA LEU A 59 -10.43 4.16 20.18
C LEU A 59 -9.82 5.32 19.38
N VAL A 60 -10.04 5.37 18.07
CA VAL A 60 -9.60 6.50 17.23
C VAL A 60 -10.28 7.79 17.69
N ASN A 61 -11.59 7.76 17.95
CA ASN A 61 -12.32 8.93 18.44
C ASN A 61 -11.81 9.39 19.82
N ASP A 62 -11.50 8.44 20.71
CA ASP A 62 -10.96 8.73 22.03
C ASP A 62 -9.59 9.43 21.91
N VAL A 63 -8.70 8.95 21.05
CA VAL A 63 -7.41 9.62 20.78
C VAL A 63 -7.63 11.03 20.21
N LEU A 64 -8.49 11.17 19.20
CA LEU A 64 -8.73 12.46 18.55
C LEU A 64 -9.36 13.49 19.49
N THR A 65 -10.11 13.04 20.51
CA THR A 65 -10.77 13.90 21.49
C THR A 65 -10.02 13.98 22.83
N ASN A 66 -8.78 13.46 22.89
CA ASN A 66 -7.95 13.40 24.10
C ASN A 66 -8.64 12.73 25.31
N GLN A 67 -9.47 11.72 25.04
CA GLN A 67 -10.07 10.89 26.08
C GLN A 67 -9.13 9.79 26.55
N LYS A 68 -9.39 9.28 27.76
CA LYS A 68 -8.59 8.20 28.35
C LYS A 68 -8.86 6.89 27.61
N LEU A 69 -7.80 6.28 27.09
CA LEU A 69 -7.88 4.99 26.41
C LEU A 69 -8.20 3.86 27.38
N THR A 70 -9.10 2.98 26.95
CA THR A 70 -9.44 1.73 27.64
C THR A 70 -8.45 0.62 27.36
N VAL A 71 -7.74 0.69 26.23
CA VAL A 71 -6.76 -0.30 25.79
C VAL A 71 -5.51 0.38 25.24
N SER A 72 -4.34 -0.19 25.53
CA SER A 72 -3.06 0.27 24.99
C SER A 72 -2.89 -0.09 23.51
N SER A 73 -2.17 0.74 22.77
CA SER A 73 -1.74 0.42 21.40
C SER A 73 -0.91 -0.87 21.38
N ILE A 74 -1.13 -1.70 20.37
CA ILE A 74 -0.42 -2.98 20.16
C ILE A 74 0.74 -2.86 19.18
N ASN A 75 0.74 -1.81 18.35
CA ASN A 75 1.85 -1.50 17.47
C ASN A 75 2.59 -0.27 17.96
N TYR A 76 3.91 -0.39 17.96
CA TYR A 76 4.84 0.72 18.14
C TYR A 76 5.95 0.52 17.11
N TYR A 77 6.21 1.55 16.31
CA TYR A 77 7.32 1.57 15.35
C TYR A 77 8.46 2.37 16.00
N PRO A 78 9.43 1.70 16.68
CA PRO A 78 10.45 2.33 17.52
C PRO A 78 11.56 3.00 16.70
N TYR A 79 11.21 3.55 15.55
CA TYR A 79 12.11 4.14 14.59
C TYR A 79 12.07 5.66 14.70
N SER A 80 13.24 6.28 14.58
CA SER A 80 13.43 7.73 14.57
C SER A 80 13.52 8.28 13.14
N PHE A 81 13.18 9.56 13.00
CA PHE A 81 13.41 10.33 11.78
C PHE A 81 14.81 10.94 11.84
N LEU A 82 15.68 10.52 10.93
CA LEU A 82 17.05 11.02 10.79
C LEU A 82 17.08 12.38 10.06
N SER A 83 16.01 12.72 9.35
CA SER A 83 15.80 14.02 8.71
C SER A 83 14.34 14.43 8.74
N ASN A 84 14.10 15.75 8.65
CA ASN A 84 12.75 16.31 8.65
C ASN A 84 12.44 17.19 7.43
N SER A 85 13.36 17.33 6.47
CA SER A 85 13.30 18.19 5.26
C SER A 85 13.05 19.70 5.48
N GLY A 86 12.10 20.08 6.34
CA GLY A 86 11.62 21.45 6.52
C GLY A 86 10.56 21.87 5.50
N LYS A 87 10.25 21.06 4.48
CA LYS A 87 9.30 21.42 3.40
C LYS A 87 7.86 21.66 3.85
N CYS A 88 7.42 21.07 4.97
CA CYS A 88 6.09 21.33 5.54
C CYS A 88 6.08 22.48 6.56
N SER A 89 7.24 23.08 6.86
CA SER A 89 7.32 24.17 7.83
C SER A 89 6.91 25.49 7.19
N ASN A 90 6.17 26.32 7.94
CA ASN A 90 5.79 27.69 7.54
C ASN A 90 4.93 27.79 6.27
N ILE A 91 4.17 26.73 5.95
CA ILE A 91 3.16 26.75 4.89
C ILE A 91 1.79 26.70 5.55
N GLU A 92 0.93 27.69 5.24
CA GLU A 92 -0.41 27.74 5.83
C GLU A 92 -1.32 26.63 5.31
N LYS A 93 -1.20 26.29 4.03
CA LYS A 93 -2.04 25.31 3.36
C LYS A 93 -1.29 24.56 2.25
N ILE A 94 -1.48 23.25 2.19
CA ILE A 94 -1.00 22.37 1.10
C ILE A 94 -2.23 21.68 0.49
N ASP A 95 -2.48 21.86 -0.81
CA ASP A 95 -3.58 21.17 -1.51
C ASP A 95 -3.28 19.67 -1.65
N LEU A 96 -2.03 19.32 -1.96
CA LEU A 96 -1.59 17.94 -2.13
C LEU A 96 -0.15 17.74 -1.63
N MET A 97 0.04 16.76 -0.75
CA MET A 97 1.35 16.24 -0.38
C MET A 97 1.60 14.90 -1.07
N ILE A 98 2.66 14.82 -1.86
CA ILE A 98 3.12 13.61 -2.54
C ILE A 98 4.18 12.94 -1.67
N VAL A 99 3.89 11.72 -1.24
CA VAL A 99 4.69 10.89 -0.34
C VAL A 99 5.22 9.71 -1.15
N VAL A 100 6.47 9.79 -1.58
CA VAL A 100 7.10 8.78 -2.43
C VAL A 100 7.90 7.80 -1.58
N LYS A 101 7.54 6.52 -1.59
CA LYS A 101 8.38 5.44 -1.06
C LYS A 101 9.46 5.12 -2.11
N SER A 102 10.73 5.28 -1.74
CA SER A 102 11.86 5.01 -2.63
C SER A 102 12.92 4.16 -1.91
N ALA A 103 13.78 3.48 -2.66
CA ALA A 103 14.92 2.74 -2.10
C ALA A 103 16.17 3.63 -2.08
N MET A 104 17.13 3.34 -1.20
CA MET A 104 18.31 4.22 -1.04
C MET A 104 19.11 4.41 -2.34
N ASP A 105 19.31 3.34 -3.12
CA ASP A 105 20.07 3.35 -4.37
C ASP A 105 19.27 3.84 -5.60
N HIS A 106 17.98 4.17 -5.44
CA HIS A 106 17.11 4.69 -6.49
C HIS A 106 17.31 6.20 -6.77
N PHE A 107 18.56 6.67 -6.82
CA PHE A 107 18.89 8.09 -7.10
C PHE A 107 18.28 8.57 -8.42
N GLY A 108 18.41 7.77 -9.49
CA GLY A 108 17.87 8.09 -10.80
C GLY A 108 16.34 8.19 -10.82
N HIS A 109 15.63 7.35 -10.06
CA HIS A 109 14.17 7.45 -9.93
C HIS A 109 13.78 8.78 -9.28
N ARG A 110 14.41 9.12 -8.15
CA ARG A 110 14.11 10.38 -7.45
C ARG A 110 14.40 11.60 -8.32
N ASP A 111 15.52 11.62 -9.03
CA ASP A 111 15.86 12.71 -9.96
C ASP A 111 14.85 12.79 -11.13
N THR A 112 14.48 11.66 -11.71
CA THR A 112 13.45 11.58 -12.77
C THR A 112 12.11 12.13 -12.28
N ILE A 113 11.71 11.78 -11.06
CA ILE A 113 10.47 12.26 -10.44
C ILE A 113 10.53 13.78 -10.24
N ARG A 114 11.63 14.31 -9.69
CA ARG A 114 11.82 15.77 -9.54
C ARG A 114 11.70 16.52 -10.87
N ASN A 115 12.18 15.92 -11.95
CA ASN A 115 12.12 16.48 -13.30
C ASN A 115 10.79 16.24 -14.04
N THR A 116 9.85 15.52 -13.44
CA THR A 116 8.54 15.19 -14.04
C THR A 116 7.40 15.57 -13.08
N TYR A 117 6.65 14.59 -12.54
CA TYR A 117 5.46 14.86 -11.73
C TYR A 117 5.77 15.38 -10.32
N GLY A 118 7.03 15.35 -9.91
CA GLY A 118 7.52 15.96 -8.67
C GLY A 118 7.75 17.47 -8.77
N GLN A 119 7.48 18.09 -9.92
CA GLN A 119 7.50 19.55 -10.05
C GLN A 119 6.40 20.18 -9.19
N GLU A 120 6.79 21.08 -8.30
CA GLU A 120 5.89 21.72 -7.33
C GLU A 120 5.21 23.00 -7.89
N ASP A 121 5.58 23.47 -9.09
CA ASP A 121 5.03 24.66 -9.74
C ASP A 121 3.69 24.34 -10.44
N ILE A 122 2.65 24.18 -9.63
CA ILE A 122 1.28 23.92 -10.11
C ILE A 122 0.45 25.21 -10.01
N PRO A 123 -0.07 25.76 -11.14
CA PRO A 123 -0.81 27.01 -11.11
C PRO A 123 -2.00 27.00 -10.15
N GLY A 124 -1.99 27.93 -9.19
CA GLY A 124 -3.09 28.14 -8.23
C GLY A 124 -3.23 27.04 -7.17
N ARG A 125 -2.26 26.12 -7.05
CA ARG A 125 -2.28 25.00 -6.09
C ARG A 125 -0.94 24.89 -5.39
N THR A 126 -0.96 24.59 -4.10
CA THR A 126 0.24 24.30 -3.33
C THR A 126 0.47 22.80 -3.27
N VAL A 127 1.41 22.31 -4.05
CA VAL A 127 1.83 20.89 -4.07
C VAL A 127 3.24 20.76 -3.50
N LYS A 128 3.44 19.73 -2.69
CA LYS A 128 4.76 19.40 -2.12
C LYS A 128 5.08 17.93 -2.30
N ILE A 129 6.36 17.61 -2.43
CA ILE A 129 6.83 16.23 -2.56
C ILE A 129 7.97 15.91 -1.57
N LEU A 130 7.89 14.70 -1.00
CA LEU A 130 8.89 14.12 -0.12
C LEU A 130 9.16 12.65 -0.46
N PHE A 131 10.43 12.26 -0.40
CA PHE A 131 10.89 10.89 -0.57
C PHE A 131 11.19 10.24 0.79
N PHE A 132 10.69 9.03 0.99
CA PHE A 132 10.79 8.28 2.25
C PHE A 132 11.69 7.07 2.09
N LEU A 133 12.81 7.07 2.81
CA LEU A 133 13.89 6.07 2.69
C LEU A 133 14.21 5.43 4.04
N GLY A 134 14.61 4.17 4.04
CA GLY A 134 15.24 3.55 5.21
C GLY A 134 16.76 3.75 5.25
N VAL A 135 17.43 2.84 5.94
CA VAL A 135 18.89 2.70 5.98
C VAL A 135 19.30 1.32 5.45
N ASP A 136 20.56 1.15 5.04
CA ASP A 136 21.09 -0.11 4.50
C ASP A 136 21.73 -1.01 5.58
N GLY A 137 21.73 -0.54 6.83
CA GLY A 137 22.30 -1.23 7.99
C GLY A 137 23.84 -1.32 7.97
N LYS A 138 24.52 -0.66 7.02
CA LYS A 138 25.98 -0.72 6.86
C LYS A 138 26.61 0.55 7.42
N SER A 139 27.57 0.39 8.33
CA SER A 139 28.38 1.51 8.80
C SER A 139 29.24 2.08 7.67
N LYS A 140 29.17 3.40 7.44
CA LYS A 140 29.97 4.13 6.43
C LYS A 140 29.79 3.62 5.00
N SER A 141 28.55 3.31 4.60
CA SER A 141 28.30 2.92 3.21
C SER A 141 28.44 4.10 2.25
N GLU A 142 28.95 3.83 1.04
CA GLU A 142 29.05 4.85 -0.02
C GLU A 142 27.65 5.34 -0.43
N VAL A 143 26.65 4.46 -0.39
CA VAL A 143 25.24 4.82 -0.66
C VAL A 143 24.74 5.84 0.35
N GLN A 144 24.98 5.65 1.65
CA GLN A 144 24.59 6.64 2.66
C GLN A 144 25.28 7.98 2.42
N ARG A 145 26.57 7.97 2.05
CA ARG A 145 27.30 9.20 1.77
C ARG A 145 26.75 9.97 0.56
N GLN A 146 26.23 9.26 -0.44
CA GLN A 146 25.52 9.86 -1.58
C GLN A 146 24.13 10.37 -1.17
N ILE A 147 23.41 9.66 -0.30
CA ILE A 147 22.14 10.13 0.28
C ILE A 147 22.34 11.41 1.07
N ASP A 148 23.38 11.51 1.90
CA ASP A 148 23.68 12.72 2.68
C ASP A 148 23.90 13.93 1.75
N LYS A 149 24.58 13.70 0.61
CA LYS A 149 24.78 14.72 -0.42
C LYS A 149 23.44 15.12 -1.08
N GLU A 150 22.65 14.15 -1.54
CA GLU A 150 21.35 14.39 -2.16
C GLU A 150 20.39 15.15 -1.21
N MET A 151 20.38 14.76 0.07
CA MET A 151 19.62 15.44 1.13
C MET A 151 20.02 16.91 1.28
N SER A 152 21.32 17.21 1.21
CA SER A 152 21.83 18.57 1.32
C SER A 152 21.43 19.45 0.12
N GLU A 153 21.37 18.85 -1.07
CA GLU A 153 21.07 19.52 -2.34
C GLU A 153 19.56 19.76 -2.51
N HIS A 154 18.72 18.76 -2.27
CA HIS A 154 17.28 18.81 -2.61
C HIS A 154 16.37 19.06 -1.41
N ARG A 155 16.82 18.73 -0.18
CA ARG A 155 16.06 18.89 1.07
C ARG A 155 14.65 18.30 1.01
N ASP A 156 14.48 17.17 0.34
CA ASP A 156 13.18 16.53 0.12
C ASP A 156 13.13 15.05 0.54
N ILE A 157 14.12 14.61 1.30
CA ILE A 157 14.22 13.24 1.81
C ILE A 157 13.93 13.21 3.31
N ILE A 158 13.03 12.31 3.70
CA ILE A 158 12.78 11.86 5.05
C ILE A 158 13.41 10.47 5.20
N GLN A 159 14.54 10.42 5.91
CA GLN A 159 15.23 9.16 6.19
C GLN A 159 14.81 8.64 7.57
N MET A 160 14.50 7.35 7.66
CA MET A 160 14.06 6.67 8.87
C MET A 160 15.04 5.56 9.22
N ASP A 161 15.33 5.36 10.50
CA ASP A 161 16.35 4.42 11.01
C ASP A 161 15.91 2.94 11.02
N PHE A 162 15.20 2.48 9.99
CA PHE A 162 14.85 1.08 9.79
C PHE A 162 15.57 0.51 8.56
N ILE A 163 15.87 -0.79 8.58
CA ILE A 163 16.53 -1.46 7.45
C ILE A 163 15.55 -1.54 6.27
N ASP A 164 15.94 -0.94 5.15
CA ASP A 164 15.14 -0.88 3.94
C ASP A 164 15.19 -2.21 3.19
N TYR A 165 14.20 -3.06 3.46
CA TYR A 165 14.04 -4.37 2.84
C TYR A 165 12.58 -4.60 2.44
N TYR A 166 12.34 -5.42 1.42
CA TYR A 166 11.01 -5.59 0.81
C TYR A 166 9.89 -5.89 1.84
N TYR A 167 10.11 -6.84 2.76
CA TYR A 167 9.10 -7.19 3.78
C TYR A 167 8.95 -6.15 4.91
N ASN A 168 9.82 -5.13 4.95
CA ASN A 168 9.69 -3.98 5.84
C ASN A 168 8.91 -2.82 5.19
N ASN A 169 8.33 -3.01 4.00
CA ASN A 169 7.52 -1.97 3.36
C ASN A 169 6.36 -1.49 4.22
N THR A 170 5.72 -2.35 5.02
CA THR A 170 4.69 -1.90 5.96
C THR A 170 5.26 -0.98 7.04
N ILE A 171 6.49 -1.21 7.50
CA ILE A 171 7.17 -0.29 8.42
C ILE A 171 7.39 1.06 7.72
N LYS A 172 7.93 1.05 6.49
CA LYS A 172 8.12 2.27 5.69
C LYS A 172 6.80 3.04 5.54
N THR A 173 5.74 2.38 5.11
CA THR A 173 4.40 2.96 4.96
C THR A 173 3.90 3.57 6.26
N MET A 174 3.95 2.84 7.38
CA MET A 174 3.44 3.37 8.64
C MET A 174 4.29 4.49 9.22
N MET A 175 5.60 4.46 8.99
CA MET A 175 6.49 5.56 9.34
C MET A 175 6.24 6.80 8.46
N SER A 176 5.89 6.63 7.19
CA SER A 176 5.43 7.74 6.34
C SER A 176 4.13 8.36 6.83
N PHE A 177 3.13 7.53 7.21
CA PHE A 177 1.90 8.02 7.85
C PHE A 177 2.19 8.77 9.15
N ARG A 178 3.07 8.24 9.99
CA ARG A 178 3.50 8.87 11.25
C ARG A 178 4.13 10.24 10.98
N TRP A 179 5.07 10.31 10.06
CA TRP A 179 5.76 11.56 9.76
C TRP A 179 4.78 12.63 9.30
N VAL A 180 3.89 12.27 8.37
CA VAL A 180 2.85 13.17 7.87
C VAL A 180 1.91 13.60 9.00
N TYR A 181 1.51 12.69 9.88
CA TYR A 181 0.67 12.98 11.02
C TYR A 181 1.34 13.95 12.03
N GLU A 182 2.62 13.75 12.32
CA GLU A 182 3.37 14.52 13.32
C GLU A 182 3.89 15.87 12.77
N HIS A 183 4.25 15.93 11.48
CA HIS A 183 4.99 17.06 10.90
C HIS A 183 4.30 17.75 9.72
N CYS A 184 3.25 17.17 9.15
CA CYS A 184 2.62 17.71 7.95
C CYS A 184 1.10 17.48 7.90
N SER A 185 0.42 17.60 9.04
CA SER A 185 -1.00 17.24 9.21
C SER A 185 -2.01 18.26 8.67
N HIS A 186 -1.57 19.25 7.90
CA HIS A 186 -2.37 20.36 7.38
C HIS A 186 -2.56 20.35 5.85
N ALA A 187 -2.14 19.27 5.15
CA ALA A 187 -2.46 19.12 3.73
C ALA A 187 -3.89 18.60 3.56
N ASP A 188 -4.60 19.05 2.53
CA ASP A 188 -5.97 18.61 2.24
C ASP A 188 -6.01 17.12 1.85
N TYR A 189 -5.04 16.70 1.02
CA TYR A 189 -4.89 15.34 0.53
C TYR A 189 -3.43 14.87 0.55
N TYR A 190 -3.24 13.56 0.66
CA TYR A 190 -1.95 12.89 0.58
C TYR A 190 -1.98 11.84 -0.52
N LEU A 191 -1.10 11.95 -1.51
CA LEU A 191 -0.83 10.90 -2.49
C LEU A 191 0.36 10.10 -1.99
N PHE A 192 0.14 8.85 -1.64
CA PHE A 192 1.23 7.91 -1.39
C PHE A 192 1.50 7.14 -2.67
N THR A 193 2.77 7.07 -3.06
CA THR A 193 3.19 6.42 -4.31
C THR A 193 4.53 5.71 -4.17
N ASP A 194 4.74 4.67 -4.98
CA ASP A 194 6.06 4.07 -5.22
C ASP A 194 6.81 4.92 -6.28
N ASP A 195 8.12 4.70 -6.42
CA ASP A 195 9.02 5.51 -7.26
C ASP A 195 9.16 5.03 -8.73
N ASP A 196 8.29 4.11 -9.14
CA ASP A 196 8.19 3.53 -10.49
C ASP A 196 6.80 3.77 -11.13
N MET A 197 6.17 4.88 -10.74
CA MET A 197 4.84 5.30 -11.19
C MET A 197 4.92 6.49 -12.15
N TYR A 198 4.06 6.50 -13.17
CA TYR A 198 3.62 7.75 -13.81
C TYR A 198 2.47 8.34 -12.99
N ILE A 199 2.52 9.65 -12.73
CA ILE A 199 1.45 10.40 -12.06
C ILE A 199 1.12 11.66 -12.87
N SER A 200 -0.17 11.91 -13.11
CA SER A 200 -0.69 13.21 -13.58
C SER A 200 -1.26 13.99 -12.40
N VAL A 201 -0.47 14.95 -11.88
CA VAL A 201 -0.88 15.80 -10.74
C VAL A 201 -2.10 16.65 -11.09
N ASN A 202 -2.20 17.16 -12.32
CA ASN A 202 -3.34 17.95 -12.78
C ASN A 202 -4.64 17.12 -12.82
N ASN A 203 -4.59 15.90 -13.37
CA ASN A 203 -5.75 15.02 -13.40
C ASN A 203 -6.18 14.62 -11.99
N LEU A 204 -5.22 14.37 -11.10
CA LEU A 204 -5.52 14.08 -9.70
C LEU A 204 -6.23 15.25 -9.02
N LEU A 205 -5.70 16.47 -9.13
CA LEU A 205 -6.29 17.64 -8.51
C LEU A 205 -7.68 17.95 -9.09
N GLY A 206 -7.89 17.75 -10.39
CA GLY A 206 -9.21 17.84 -11.03
C GLY A 206 -10.20 16.84 -10.45
N TYR A 207 -9.81 15.56 -10.37
CA TYR A 207 -10.62 14.50 -9.76
C TYR A 207 -11.01 14.82 -8.31
N LEU A 208 -10.06 15.30 -7.49
CA LEU A 208 -10.32 15.65 -6.09
C LEU A 208 -11.25 16.86 -5.95
N HIS A 209 -11.11 17.85 -6.85
CA HIS A 209 -11.99 19.01 -6.90
C HIS A 209 -13.42 18.63 -7.26
N ASP A 210 -13.62 17.82 -8.30
CA ASP A 210 -14.94 17.42 -8.77
C ASP A 210 -15.65 16.53 -7.74
N ARG A 211 -14.88 15.67 -7.06
CA ARG A 211 -15.34 14.88 -5.92
C ARG A 211 -15.90 15.78 -4.81
N GLU A 212 -15.13 16.79 -4.42
CA GLU A 212 -15.50 17.72 -3.36
C GLU A 212 -16.72 18.58 -3.74
N ALA A 213 -16.77 19.07 -4.98
CA ALA A 213 -17.93 19.80 -5.49
C ALA A 213 -19.21 18.96 -5.47
N THR A 214 -19.11 17.69 -5.88
CA THR A 214 -20.23 16.74 -5.85
C THR A 214 -20.70 16.49 -4.41
N ARG A 215 -19.76 16.34 -3.46
CA ARG A 215 -20.06 16.17 -2.03
C ARG A 215 -20.83 17.37 -1.47
N LEU A 216 -20.36 18.60 -1.73
CA LEU A 216 -21.01 19.83 -1.26
C LEU A 216 -22.41 20.05 -1.86
N ALA A 217 -22.59 19.68 -3.13
CA ALA A 217 -23.89 19.70 -3.78
C ALA A 217 -24.86 18.69 -3.12
N ALA A 218 -24.39 17.49 -2.80
CA ALA A 218 -25.19 16.45 -2.14
C ALA A 218 -25.60 16.85 -0.70
N THR A 219 -24.72 17.50 0.07
CA THR A 219 -25.08 17.99 1.43
C THR A 219 -26.16 19.07 1.43
N SER A 220 -26.37 19.72 0.29
CA SER A 220 -27.36 20.79 0.14
C SER A 220 -28.76 20.27 -0.24
N SER A 221 -28.90 18.96 -0.50
CA SER A 221 -30.17 18.32 -0.87
C SER A 221 -30.57 17.26 0.17
N PRO A 222 -31.73 17.40 0.86
CA PRO A 222 -32.20 16.45 1.88
C PRO A 222 -32.39 15.01 1.34
N ASP A 223 -32.64 14.86 0.04
CA ASP A 223 -32.95 13.58 -0.60
C ASP A 223 -31.70 12.80 -1.08
N ALA A 224 -30.51 13.41 -0.99
CA ALA A 224 -29.25 12.83 -1.48
C ALA A 224 -28.50 11.97 -0.45
N ALA A 225 -29.11 11.67 0.71
CA ALA A 225 -28.50 10.95 1.82
C ALA A 225 -27.90 9.57 1.43
N GLY A 226 -28.41 8.94 0.36
CA GLY A 226 -27.88 7.67 -0.16
C GLY A 226 -26.62 7.78 -1.04
N GLN A 227 -26.21 8.99 -1.45
CA GLN A 227 -25.03 9.25 -2.30
C GLN A 227 -23.98 10.15 -1.63
N LEU A 228 -24.12 10.43 -0.33
CA LEU A 228 -23.20 11.32 0.37
C LEU A 228 -21.78 10.70 0.39
N GLN A 229 -20.87 11.31 -0.36
CA GLN A 229 -19.47 10.93 -0.34
C GLN A 229 -18.87 11.30 1.02
N SER A 230 -18.22 10.34 1.66
CA SER A 230 -17.60 10.53 2.98
C SER A 230 -16.43 11.52 2.88
N ASP A 231 -16.22 12.32 3.93
CA ASP A 231 -14.98 13.10 4.08
C ASP A 231 -13.76 12.20 4.31
N LEU A 232 -13.97 10.91 4.59
CA LEU A 232 -12.92 9.90 4.77
C LEU A 232 -12.57 9.24 3.44
N LEU A 233 -11.94 9.98 2.54
CA LEU A 233 -11.47 9.45 1.26
C LEU A 233 -10.26 8.53 1.45
N PHE A 234 -10.34 7.31 0.91
CA PHE A 234 -9.22 6.41 0.61
C PHE A 234 -9.46 5.80 -0.77
N THR A 235 -8.71 6.23 -1.79
CA THR A 235 -9.01 5.91 -3.20
C THR A 235 -7.77 5.50 -3.98
N GLY A 236 -8.00 4.68 -5.02
CA GLY A 236 -7.00 4.26 -6.00
C GLY A 236 -7.51 3.03 -6.76
N TYR A 237 -6.62 2.16 -7.22
CA TYR A 237 -7.05 0.90 -7.83
C TYR A 237 -7.39 -0.16 -6.76
N VAL A 238 -8.69 -0.31 -6.49
CA VAL A 238 -9.19 -1.28 -5.49
C VAL A 238 -9.21 -2.71 -6.03
N PHE A 239 -8.64 -3.64 -5.27
CA PHE A 239 -8.75 -5.08 -5.48
C PHE A 239 -9.76 -5.73 -4.55
N ARG A 240 -10.39 -6.79 -5.07
CA ARG A 240 -11.20 -7.75 -4.33
C ARG A 240 -10.65 -9.14 -4.61
N SER A 241 -9.74 -9.60 -3.75
CA SER A 241 -8.95 -10.80 -3.99
C SER A 241 -8.82 -11.68 -2.74
N ALA A 242 -8.21 -12.85 -2.92
CA ALA A 242 -7.98 -13.83 -1.86
C ALA A 242 -6.49 -14.00 -1.56
N PRO A 243 -6.11 -14.39 -0.34
CA PRO A 243 -4.73 -14.72 -0.02
C PRO A 243 -4.21 -15.88 -0.88
N GLN A 244 -3.01 -15.73 -1.47
CA GLN A 244 -2.37 -16.84 -2.17
C GLN A 244 -1.89 -17.89 -1.16
N ARG A 245 -2.28 -19.16 -1.34
CA ARG A 245 -1.87 -20.26 -0.45
C ARG A 245 -0.86 -21.24 -1.05
N PHE A 246 -0.50 -21.06 -2.32
CA PHE A 246 0.48 -21.90 -3.02
C PHE A 246 1.85 -21.87 -2.34
N ARG A 247 2.44 -23.04 -2.04
CA ARG A 247 3.69 -23.14 -1.26
C ARG A 247 4.91 -22.49 -1.92
N PHE A 248 4.88 -22.38 -3.25
CA PHE A 248 5.97 -21.82 -4.06
C PHE A 248 5.83 -20.32 -4.36
N SER A 249 4.69 -19.70 -4.00
CA SER A 249 4.51 -18.28 -4.24
C SER A 249 5.27 -17.46 -3.20
N LYS A 250 6.02 -16.45 -3.66
CA LYS A 250 6.61 -15.43 -2.75
C LYS A 250 5.53 -14.66 -1.97
N TRP A 251 4.30 -14.65 -2.49
CA TRP A 251 3.12 -14.02 -1.89
C TRP A 251 2.30 -14.98 -1.02
N ARG A 252 2.80 -16.18 -0.74
CA ARG A 252 2.08 -17.16 0.06
C ARG A 252 1.78 -16.60 1.45
N VAL A 253 0.55 -16.80 1.92
CA VAL A 253 0.10 -16.50 3.28
C VAL A 253 -0.40 -17.78 3.93
N SER A 254 0.04 -18.09 5.15
CA SER A 254 -0.45 -19.27 5.90
C SER A 254 -1.76 -18.96 6.63
N LEU A 255 -2.50 -20.00 7.04
CA LEU A 255 -3.71 -19.81 7.87
C LEU A 255 -3.39 -19.22 9.25
N GLU A 256 -2.19 -19.48 9.77
CA GLU A 256 -1.71 -18.89 11.02
C GLU A 256 -1.47 -17.38 10.88
N GLU A 257 -0.95 -16.94 9.73
CA GLU A 257 -0.71 -15.53 9.43
C GLU A 257 -2.01 -14.78 9.15
N TYR A 258 -2.91 -15.40 8.37
CA TYR A 258 -4.24 -14.87 8.04
C TYR A 258 -5.19 -16.03 7.73
N ARG A 259 -6.24 -16.23 8.55
CA ARG A 259 -7.12 -17.41 8.45
C ARG A 259 -8.26 -17.28 7.45
N TRP A 260 -8.61 -16.08 7.01
CA TRP A 260 -9.80 -15.86 6.17
C TRP A 260 -9.56 -16.15 4.69
N ASP A 261 -10.64 -16.45 3.99
CA ASP A 261 -10.67 -16.83 2.57
C ASP A 261 -10.55 -15.64 1.60
N ARG A 262 -10.76 -14.41 2.09
CA ARG A 262 -10.59 -13.17 1.33
C ARG A 262 -9.93 -12.09 2.15
N TRP A 263 -9.30 -11.15 1.46
CA TRP A 263 -8.87 -9.88 2.05
C TRP A 263 -10.07 -8.94 2.22
N PRO A 264 -10.02 -7.96 3.16
CA PRO A 264 -10.81 -6.76 3.01
C PRO A 264 -10.48 -6.08 1.67
N ASP A 265 -11.43 -5.38 1.07
CA ASP A 265 -11.15 -4.50 -0.07
C ASP A 265 -9.95 -3.60 0.28
N TYR A 266 -8.99 -3.53 -0.63
CA TYR A 266 -7.76 -2.78 -0.44
C TYR A 266 -7.37 -2.06 -1.74
N VAL A 267 -6.70 -0.92 -1.62
CA VAL A 267 -6.06 -0.28 -2.77
C VAL A 267 -4.70 -0.93 -2.94
N THR A 268 -4.41 -1.45 -4.14
CA THR A 268 -3.10 -2.04 -4.44
C THR A 268 -1.97 -1.06 -4.16
N ALA A 269 -0.82 -1.60 -3.77
CA ALA A 269 0.44 -0.86 -3.77
C ALA A 269 0.71 -0.24 -5.17
N GLY A 270 1.59 0.75 -5.23
CA GLY A 270 1.80 1.60 -6.41
C GLY A 270 1.39 3.04 -6.13
N ALA A 271 0.08 3.36 -6.13
CA ALA A 271 -0.40 4.72 -5.83
C ALA A 271 -1.80 4.74 -5.22
N TYR A 272 -1.99 5.55 -4.17
CA TYR A 272 -3.30 5.78 -3.54
C TYR A 272 -3.38 7.16 -2.89
N VAL A 273 -4.60 7.65 -2.73
CA VAL A 273 -4.87 8.97 -2.14
C VAL A 273 -5.73 8.82 -0.90
N VAL A 274 -5.35 9.54 0.15
CA VAL A 274 -6.15 9.71 1.35
C VAL A 274 -6.43 11.19 1.62
N SER A 275 -7.65 11.49 2.05
CA SER A 275 -7.97 12.81 2.62
C SER A 275 -7.23 13.03 3.94
N ASN A 276 -7.14 14.28 4.40
CA ASN A 276 -6.60 14.60 5.71
C ASN A 276 -7.24 13.81 6.86
N LYS A 277 -8.58 13.76 6.89
CA LYS A 277 -9.32 13.04 7.93
C LYS A 277 -9.06 11.53 7.85
N ALA A 278 -9.06 10.94 6.65
CA ALA A 278 -8.75 9.52 6.48
C ALA A 278 -7.32 9.21 6.92
N MET A 279 -6.33 10.03 6.56
CA MET A 279 -4.93 9.86 6.97
C MET A 279 -4.82 9.78 8.51
N ARG A 280 -5.42 10.73 9.24
CA ARG A 280 -5.39 10.74 10.72
C ARG A 280 -6.07 9.51 11.31
N VAL A 281 -7.27 9.18 10.83
CA VAL A 281 -8.05 8.04 11.31
C VAL A 281 -7.32 6.72 11.06
N MET A 282 -6.74 6.54 9.86
CA MET A 282 -6.00 5.34 9.50
C MET A 282 -4.70 5.22 10.29
N TYR A 283 -3.92 6.30 10.45
CA TYR A 283 -2.70 6.28 11.24
C TYR A 283 -2.98 5.89 12.69
N ILE A 284 -3.92 6.57 13.37
CA ILE A 284 -4.28 6.26 14.76
C ILE A 284 -4.84 4.84 14.86
N GLY A 285 -5.73 4.45 13.96
CA GLY A 285 -6.34 3.12 13.95
C GLY A 285 -5.30 2.01 13.80
N SER A 286 -4.26 2.24 13.00
CA SER A 286 -3.17 1.29 12.81
C SER A 286 -2.42 0.95 14.11
N LEU A 287 -2.47 1.82 15.13
CA LEU A 287 -1.83 1.55 16.42
C LEU A 287 -2.54 0.40 17.18
N PHE A 288 -3.78 0.07 16.81
CA PHE A 288 -4.64 -0.93 17.45
C PHE A 288 -4.99 -2.13 16.55
N VAL A 289 -4.39 -2.22 15.37
CA VAL A 289 -4.64 -3.29 14.39
C VAL A 289 -3.35 -4.09 14.19
N LYS A 290 -3.35 -5.40 14.44
CA LYS A 290 -2.13 -6.22 14.42
C LYS A 290 -1.35 -6.02 13.11
N HIS A 291 -0.06 -5.76 13.21
CA HIS A 291 0.79 -5.58 12.03
C HIS A 291 0.67 -6.74 11.03
N PHE A 292 0.63 -6.40 9.74
CA PHE A 292 0.69 -7.36 8.63
C PHE A 292 1.76 -6.94 7.64
N ARG A 293 2.52 -7.89 7.06
CA ARG A 293 3.75 -7.57 6.31
C ARG A 293 3.54 -6.92 4.94
N PHE A 294 2.41 -7.17 4.28
CA PHE A 294 2.05 -6.51 3.02
C PHE A 294 1.32 -5.21 3.31
N ASP A 295 1.87 -4.09 2.85
CA ASP A 295 1.44 -2.75 3.25
C ASP A 295 0.07 -2.39 2.68
N ASP A 296 -0.20 -2.74 1.44
CA ASP A 296 -1.50 -2.58 0.80
C ASP A 296 -2.61 -3.39 1.50
N ILE A 297 -2.35 -4.66 1.82
CA ILE A 297 -3.26 -5.51 2.61
C ILE A 297 -3.43 -4.94 4.02
N TYR A 298 -2.34 -4.50 4.66
CA TYR A 298 -2.40 -3.94 6.00
C TYR A 298 -3.27 -2.68 6.03
N LEU A 299 -3.12 -1.77 5.06
CA LEU A 299 -3.98 -0.59 4.92
C LEU A 299 -5.45 -0.97 4.66
N GLY A 300 -5.73 -2.02 3.89
CA GLY A 300 -7.09 -2.55 3.73
C GLY A 300 -7.70 -3.06 5.02
N ILE A 301 -6.93 -3.78 5.85
CA ILE A 301 -7.34 -4.24 7.18
C ILE A 301 -7.59 -3.04 8.11
N VAL A 302 -6.67 -2.07 8.14
CA VAL A 302 -6.83 -0.84 8.93
C VAL A 302 -8.09 -0.09 8.51
N ALA A 303 -8.28 0.14 7.21
CA ALA A 303 -9.46 0.80 6.65
C ALA A 303 -10.75 0.08 7.09
N LYS A 304 -10.82 -1.25 6.97
CA LYS A 304 -11.97 -2.04 7.43
C LYS A 304 -12.24 -1.86 8.93
N LYS A 305 -11.19 -1.85 9.77
CA LYS A 305 -11.29 -1.74 11.24
C LYS A 305 -11.70 -0.35 11.72
N VAL A 306 -11.32 0.71 11.02
CA VAL A 306 -11.81 2.09 11.27
C VAL A 306 -13.12 2.39 10.53
N GLY A 307 -13.52 1.47 9.65
CA GLY A 307 -14.73 1.50 8.84
C GLY A 307 -14.72 2.58 7.77
N ILE A 308 -13.58 2.69 7.08
CA ILE A 308 -13.41 3.35 5.78
C ILE A 308 -13.51 2.26 4.71
N THR A 309 -14.32 2.50 3.68
CA THR A 309 -14.39 1.61 2.51
C THR A 309 -13.57 2.24 1.39
N PRO A 310 -12.57 1.54 0.83
CA PRO A 310 -11.80 2.08 -0.27
C PRO A 310 -12.65 2.36 -1.52
N GLU A 311 -12.42 3.49 -2.16
CA GLU A 311 -13.10 3.93 -3.38
C GLU A 311 -12.26 3.55 -4.61
N HIS A 312 -12.85 2.81 -5.57
CA HIS A 312 -12.16 2.48 -6.81
C HIS A 312 -12.16 3.67 -7.76
N CYS A 313 -10.99 4.10 -8.20
CA CYS A 313 -10.84 5.13 -9.23
C CYS A 313 -10.38 4.50 -10.55
N PRO A 314 -11.17 4.59 -11.65
CA PRO A 314 -10.84 3.97 -12.94
C PRO A 314 -9.66 4.64 -13.66
N HIS A 315 -9.16 5.75 -13.13
CA HIS A 315 -8.03 6.51 -13.64
C HIS A 315 -6.68 6.11 -13.01
N PHE A 316 -6.71 5.22 -12.01
CA PHE A 316 -5.53 4.58 -11.46
C PHE A 316 -5.35 3.23 -12.14
N TYR A 317 -4.12 2.92 -12.56
CA TYR A 317 -3.78 1.68 -13.24
C TYR A 317 -2.68 0.97 -12.46
N PHE A 318 -3.00 -0.20 -11.89
CA PHE A 318 -2.03 -1.06 -11.18
C PHE A 318 -1.03 -1.76 -12.11
N TYR A 319 -1.22 -1.62 -13.42
CA TYR A 319 -0.39 -2.15 -14.48
C TYR A 319 0.07 -1.01 -15.38
N LYS A 320 1.08 -1.30 -16.22
CA LYS A 320 1.54 -0.37 -17.24
C LYS A 320 0.51 -0.24 -18.34
N LYS A 321 -0.23 0.86 -18.35
CA LYS A 321 -1.15 1.18 -19.43
C LYS A 321 -0.33 1.54 -20.68
N GLU A 322 -0.66 0.95 -21.82
CA GLU A 322 0.00 1.29 -23.08
C GLU A 322 -0.17 2.77 -23.41
N PHE A 323 0.94 3.43 -23.76
CA PHE A 323 0.97 4.87 -23.93
C PHE A 323 0.49 5.30 -25.33
N SER A 324 -0.52 6.16 -25.33
CA SER A 324 -0.83 7.12 -26.38
C SER A 324 -1.38 8.39 -25.71
N ARG A 325 -1.27 9.55 -26.37
CA ARG A 325 -1.76 10.82 -25.82
C ARG A 325 -3.24 10.73 -25.42
N ASP A 326 -4.08 10.20 -26.31
CA ASP A 326 -5.52 10.04 -26.05
C ASP A 326 -5.80 9.05 -24.91
N ALA A 327 -5.05 7.94 -24.85
CA ALA A 327 -5.24 6.96 -23.78
C ALA A 327 -4.86 7.53 -22.40
N TYR A 328 -3.94 8.49 -22.36
CA TYR A 328 -3.44 9.10 -21.13
C TYR A 328 -4.17 10.39 -20.72
N GLU A 329 -5.11 10.89 -21.53
CA GLU A 329 -5.87 12.12 -21.27
C GLU A 329 -6.40 12.18 -19.83
N ASN A 330 -7.04 11.08 -19.38
CA ASN A 330 -7.66 10.99 -18.06
C ASN A 330 -6.88 10.10 -17.08
N VAL A 331 -5.65 9.68 -17.39
CA VAL A 331 -4.87 8.84 -16.48
C VAL A 331 -4.39 9.68 -15.30
N ILE A 332 -4.63 9.20 -14.08
CA ILE A 332 -4.08 9.79 -12.85
C ILE A 332 -2.78 9.09 -12.48
N ALA A 333 -2.77 7.74 -12.47
CA ALA A 333 -1.61 6.96 -12.09
C ALA A 333 -1.47 5.72 -12.98
N SER A 334 -0.25 5.38 -13.39
CA SER A 334 0.04 4.12 -14.11
C SER A 334 1.35 3.51 -13.61
N HIS A 335 1.32 2.22 -13.31
CA HIS A 335 2.49 1.49 -12.78
C HIS A 335 3.51 1.13 -13.88
N GLY A 336 4.75 0.85 -13.49
CA GLY A 336 5.73 0.13 -14.32
C GLY A 336 6.68 1.04 -15.11
N TYR A 337 6.93 2.24 -14.58
CA TYR A 337 7.87 3.22 -15.11
C TYR A 337 9.24 3.07 -14.45
N HIS A 338 9.88 1.91 -14.69
CA HIS A 338 11.26 1.66 -14.27
C HIS A 338 12.29 2.33 -15.18
N ASP A 339 11.92 2.59 -16.44
CA ASP A 339 12.75 3.28 -17.42
C ASP A 339 12.56 4.80 -17.26
N HIS A 340 13.65 5.48 -16.89
CA HIS A 340 13.66 6.92 -16.60
C HIS A 340 13.38 7.76 -17.85
N ASP A 341 13.96 7.38 -18.99
CA ASP A 341 13.78 8.09 -20.26
C ASP A 341 12.34 7.96 -20.74
N GLU A 342 11.73 6.80 -20.51
CA GLU A 342 10.31 6.59 -20.83
C GLU A 342 9.39 7.46 -19.98
N LEU A 343 9.60 7.53 -18.66
CA LEU A 343 8.79 8.37 -17.78
C LEU A 343 8.90 9.84 -18.18
N ILE A 344 10.13 10.31 -18.42
CA ILE A 344 10.40 11.68 -18.89
C ILE A 344 9.65 11.95 -20.20
N ARG A 345 9.83 11.09 -21.21
CA ARG A 345 9.18 11.26 -22.51
C ARG A 345 7.66 11.31 -22.39
N VAL A 346 7.06 10.34 -21.71
CA VAL A 346 5.60 10.26 -21.52
C VAL A 346 5.07 11.48 -20.77
N TRP A 347 5.74 11.89 -19.70
CA TRP A 347 5.32 13.04 -18.91
C TRP A 347 5.41 14.35 -19.73
N TYR A 348 6.49 14.57 -20.47
CA TYR A 348 6.61 15.74 -21.33
C TYR A 348 5.58 15.74 -22.47
N GLU A 349 5.30 14.61 -23.11
CA GLU A 349 4.27 14.53 -24.16
C GLU A 349 2.86 14.86 -23.63
N MET A 350 2.58 14.58 -22.36
CA MET A 350 1.30 14.93 -21.71
C MET A 350 1.23 16.37 -21.18
N ASN A 351 2.38 17.02 -20.93
CA ASN A 351 2.43 18.37 -20.37
C ASN A 351 2.90 19.44 -21.37
N SER A 352 3.40 19.05 -22.55
CA SER A 352 3.68 19.94 -23.66
C SER A 352 2.40 20.30 -24.40
N LYS A 353 2.14 21.61 -24.53
CA LYS A 353 0.98 22.14 -25.26
C LYS A 353 1.08 21.88 -26.76
#